data_AF-A0A9X8QS85-F1
#
_entry.id   AF-A0A9X8QS85-F1
#
_cell.length_a   1.000
_cell.length_b   1.000
_cell.length_c   1.000
_cell.angle_alpha   90.00
_cell.angle_beta   90.00
_cell.angle_gamma   90.00
#
_symmetry.space_group_name_H-M   'P 1'
#
loop_
_entity.id
_entity.type
_entity.pdbx_description
1 polymer ?
#
loop_
_entity_poly.entity_id
_entity_poly.type
_entity_poly.pdbx_seq_one_letter_code
_entity_poly.pdbx_strand_id
1 'polypeptide(L)'
;MQRLDEGRPIRDAMHEAGLSIQRLAEKTKQVDPAGYGISRSAIGHMVSTGPSGRRVFTRRSVDLVAAALDRSVQELFADSPT
;
A
#
# COMPACT_ATOMS: atom_id res chain seq x y z
N MET A 1 0.83 2.35 -11.09
CA MET A 1 1.83 2.45 -10.00
C MET A 1 2.37 1.07 -9.69
N GLN A 2 3.66 0.93 -9.41
CA GLN A 2 4.30 -0.36 -9.07
C GLN A 2 4.95 -0.30 -7.70
N ARG A 3 5.04 -1.44 -7.01
CA ARG A 3 5.75 -1.56 -5.73
C ARG A 3 7.27 -1.44 -5.96
N LEU A 4 7.96 -0.72 -5.07
CA LEU A 4 9.43 -0.60 -5.05
C LEU A 4 10.06 -1.74 -4.26
N ASP A 5 11.24 -2.20 -4.67
CA ASP A 5 12.06 -3.21 -3.96
C ASP A 5 11.23 -4.35 -3.36
N GLU A 6 10.39 -4.94 -4.21
CA GLU A 6 9.47 -6.00 -3.84
C GLU A 6 8.54 -5.68 -2.65
N GLY A 7 8.08 -4.43 -2.55
CA GLY A 7 7.20 -3.95 -1.48
C GLY A 7 7.92 -3.65 -0.16
N ARG A 8 9.26 -3.62 -0.14
CA ARG A 8 10.03 -3.34 1.07
C ARG A 8 9.72 -1.98 1.70
N PRO A 9 9.66 -0.85 0.96
CA PRO A 9 9.38 0.45 1.59
C PRO A 9 8.01 0.48 2.29
N ILE A 10 7.03 -0.25 1.75
CA ILE A 10 5.69 -0.37 2.35
C ILE A 10 5.76 -1.18 3.64
N ARG A 11 6.51 -2.29 3.66
CA ARG A 11 6.72 -3.09 4.88
C ARG A 11 7.45 -2.32 5.96
N ASP A 12 8.48 -1.57 5.59
CA ASP A 12 9.27 -0.77 6.53
C ASP A 12 8.38 0.33 7.14
N ALA A 13 7.63 1.07 6.32
CA ALA A 13 6.65 2.05 6.81
C ALA A 13 5.55 1.44 7.68
N MET A 14 5.06 0.23 7.34
CA MET A 14 4.11 -0.50 8.19
C MET A 14 4.71 -0.87 9.54
N HIS A 15 5.96 -1.33 9.57
CA HIS A 15 6.67 -1.69 10.80
C HIS A 15 6.90 -0.46 11.68
N GLU A 16 7.37 0.66 11.11
CA GLU A 16 7.52 1.94 11.80
C GLU A 16 6.21 2.45 12.40
N ALA A 17 5.11 2.31 11.66
CA ALA A 17 3.78 2.70 12.12
C ALA A 17 3.13 1.69 13.08
N GLY A 18 3.76 0.55 13.35
CA GLY A 18 3.20 -0.53 14.19
C GLY A 18 1.93 -1.16 13.59
N LEU A 19 1.79 -1.16 12.26
CA LEU A 19 0.58 -1.61 11.56
C LEU A 19 0.76 -3.02 10.98
N SER A 20 -0.24 -3.87 11.26
CA SER A 20 -0.43 -5.12 10.51
C SER A 20 -1.23 -4.87 9.22
N ILE A 21 -1.24 -5.84 8.30
CA ILE A 21 -2.08 -5.78 7.07
C ILE A 21 -3.55 -5.48 7.40
N GLN A 22 -4.09 -6.13 8.45
CA GLN A 22 -5.47 -5.89 8.88
C GLN A 22 -5.67 -4.46 9.39
N ARG A 23 -4.74 -3.96 10.21
CA ARG A 23 -4.83 -2.59 10.74
C ARG A 23 -4.65 -1.54 9.66
N LEU A 24 -3.78 -1.80 8.68
CA LEU A 24 -3.64 -0.94 7.52
C LEU A 24 -4.93 -0.92 6.69
N ALA A 25 -5.57 -2.07 6.44
CA ALA A 25 -6.86 -2.12 5.73
C ALA A 25 -7.93 -1.25 6.41
N GLU A 26 -8.10 -1.39 7.73
CA GLU A 26 -9.02 -0.54 8.49
C GLU A 26 -8.64 0.93 8.42
N LYS A 27 -7.35 1.26 8.53
CA LYS A 27 -6.88 2.66 8.44
C LYS A 27 -7.13 3.24 7.04
N THR A 28 -6.96 2.47 5.97
CA THR A 28 -7.29 2.91 4.61
C THR A 28 -8.78 3.22 4.47
N LYS A 29 -9.65 2.49 5.18
CA LYS A 29 -11.09 2.75 5.19
C LYS A 29 -11.45 4.03 5.94
N GLN A 30 -10.72 4.35 7.01
CA GLN A 30 -10.91 5.58 7.79
C GLN A 30 -10.50 6.84 7.01
N VAL A 31 -9.46 6.75 6.18
CA VAL A 31 -8.96 7.88 5.37
C VAL A 31 -9.62 7.97 3.98
N ASP A 32 -10.37 6.94 3.56
CA ASP A 32 -11.11 6.94 2.30
C ASP A 32 -12.44 7.68 2.46
N PRO A 33 -12.66 8.82 1.76
CA PRO A 33 -13.91 9.57 1.87
C PRO A 33 -15.15 8.76 1.48
N ALA A 34 -14.97 7.75 0.63
CA ALA A 34 -16.05 6.85 0.21
C ALA A 34 -16.27 5.66 1.20
N GLY A 35 -15.40 5.49 2.19
CA GLY A 35 -15.51 4.45 3.21
C GLY A 35 -15.31 3.02 2.73
N TYR A 36 -14.72 2.81 1.55
CA TYR A 36 -14.44 1.47 1.02
C TYR A 36 -13.09 0.94 1.50
N GLY A 37 -12.07 1.81 1.52
CA GLY A 37 -10.69 1.44 1.82
C GLY A 37 -10.11 0.43 0.83
N ILE A 38 -9.12 -0.34 1.30
CA ILE A 38 -8.44 -1.38 0.54
C ILE A 38 -8.56 -2.71 1.26
N SER A 39 -8.81 -3.78 0.50
CA SER A 39 -8.90 -5.12 1.07
C SER A 39 -7.54 -5.62 1.59
N ARG A 40 -7.58 -6.47 2.63
CA ARG A 40 -6.39 -7.12 3.20
C ARG A 40 -5.57 -7.86 2.13
N SER A 41 -6.24 -8.54 1.19
CA SER A 41 -5.57 -9.27 0.11
C SER A 41 -4.84 -8.31 -0.85
N ALA A 42 -5.43 -7.16 -1.19
CA ALA A 42 -4.78 -6.18 -2.04
C ALA A 42 -3.54 -5.57 -1.37
N ILE A 43 -3.61 -5.27 -0.07
CA ILE A 43 -2.44 -4.87 0.72
C ILE A 43 -1.40 -6.00 0.76
N GLY A 44 -1.82 -7.24 0.97
CA GLY A 44 -0.94 -8.42 0.91
C GLY A 44 -0.17 -8.52 -0.40
N HIS A 45 -0.79 -8.21 -1.53
CA HIS A 45 -0.10 -8.15 -2.82
C HIS A 45 0.90 -7.00 -2.94
N MET A 46 0.65 -5.86 -2.29
CA MET A 46 1.57 -4.72 -2.28
C MET A 46 2.83 -5.00 -1.47
N VAL A 47 2.69 -5.74 -0.36
CA VAL A 47 3.78 -6.05 0.56
C VAL A 47 4.40 -7.44 0.36
N SER A 48 3.90 -8.23 -0.59
CA SER A 48 4.45 -9.56 -0.89
C SER A 48 5.90 -9.45 -1.32
N THR A 49 6.76 -10.37 -0.88
CA THR A 49 8.18 -10.49 -1.29
C THR A 49 8.37 -11.39 -2.51
N GLY A 50 7.31 -12.05 -2.99
CA GLY A 50 7.42 -13.09 -4.01
C GLY A 50 6.67 -12.79 -5.31
N PRO A 51 6.61 -13.76 -6.24
CA PRO A 51 5.93 -13.62 -7.53
C PRO A 51 4.40 -13.46 -7.40
N SER A 52 3.85 -13.74 -6.21
CA SER A 52 2.45 -13.51 -5.87
C SER A 52 2.10 -12.02 -5.68
N GLY A 53 3.09 -11.13 -5.62
CA GLY A 53 2.85 -9.68 -5.61
C GLY A 53 2.32 -9.20 -6.95
N ARG A 54 1.23 -8.41 -6.94
CA ARG A 54 0.76 -7.75 -8.15
C ARG A 54 1.79 -6.73 -8.61
N ARG A 55 2.02 -6.67 -9.93
CA ARG A 55 2.96 -5.71 -10.53
C ARG A 55 2.40 -4.30 -10.58
N VAL A 56 1.10 -4.14 -10.81
CA VAL A 56 0.48 -2.83 -11.03
C VAL A 56 -0.71 -2.64 -10.09
N PHE A 57 -0.74 -1.48 -9.46
CA PHE A 57 -1.82 -0.99 -8.60
C PHE A 57 -2.43 0.29 -9.18
N THR A 58 -3.72 0.47 -8.94
CA THR A 58 -4.45 1.69 -9.30
C THR A 58 -3.93 2.87 -8.50
N ARG A 59 -4.06 4.09 -9.06
CA ARG A 59 -3.62 5.32 -8.39
C ARG A 59 -4.32 5.52 -7.04
N ARG A 60 -5.65 5.36 -7.02
CA ARG A 60 -6.47 5.41 -5.80
C ARG A 60 -5.94 4.51 -4.68
N SER A 61 -5.60 3.25 -5.00
CA SER A 61 -5.13 2.32 -3.98
C SER A 61 -3.77 2.71 -3.40
N VAL A 62 -2.85 3.26 -4.22
CA VAL A 62 -1.57 3.72 -3.67
C VAL A 62 -1.72 4.99 -2.84
N ASP A 63 -2.58 5.91 -3.25
CA ASP A 63 -2.82 7.17 -2.53
C ASP A 63 -3.40 6.87 -1.14
N LEU A 64 -4.36 5.93 -1.04
CA LEU A 64 -4.94 5.50 0.22
C LEU A 64 -3.94 4.80 1.15
N VAL A 65 -3.03 3.97 0.62
CA VAL A 65 -1.97 3.35 1.43
C VAL A 65 -0.99 4.40 1.93
N ALA A 66 -0.55 5.31 1.07
CA ALA A 66 0.38 6.37 1.43
C ALA A 66 -0.22 7.29 2.51
N ALA A 67 -1.48 7.72 2.34
CA ALA A 67 -2.21 8.48 3.34
C ALA A 67 -2.37 7.71 4.66
N ALA A 68 -2.69 6.41 4.61
CA ALA A 68 -2.81 5.60 5.80
C ALA A 68 -1.47 5.38 6.52
N LEU A 69 -0.34 5.42 5.81
CA LEU A 69 1.00 5.28 6.39
C LEU A 69 1.65 6.63 6.77
N ASP A 70 0.99 7.75 6.45
CA ASP A 70 1.56 9.10 6.63
C ASP A 70 2.93 9.23 5.92
N ARG A 71 2.95 8.81 4.66
CA ARG A 71 4.12 8.81 3.77
C ARG A 71 3.75 9.36 2.40
N SER A 72 4.73 9.81 1.63
CA SER A 72 4.48 10.19 0.25
C SER A 72 4.32 8.96 -0.65
N VAL A 73 3.57 9.09 -1.74
CA VAL A 73 3.41 7.99 -2.72
C VAL A 73 4.75 7.63 -3.36
N GLN A 74 5.62 8.61 -3.60
CA GLN A 74 6.92 8.43 -4.26
C GLN A 74 7.92 7.68 -3.39
N GLU A 75 7.78 7.74 -2.06
CA GLU A 75 8.60 6.92 -1.13
C GLU A 75 8.22 5.43 -1.18
N LEU A 76 6.95 5.13 -1.48
CA LEU A 76 6.39 3.79 -1.36
C LEU A 76 6.24 3.06 -2.72
N PHE A 77 6.03 3.81 -3.79
CA PHE A 77 5.68 3.29 -5.10
C PHE A 77 6.42 4.05 -6.21
N ALA A 78 6.73 3.33 -7.30
CA ALA A 78 7.16 3.94 -8.55
C ALA A 78 5.95 4.21 -9.47
N ASP A 79 6.06 5.29 -10.24
CA ASP A 79 5.28 5.41 -11.47
C ASP A 79 5.63 4.23 -12.39
N SER A 80 4.61 3.58 -12.93
CA SER A 80 4.84 2.52 -13.91
C SER A 80 5.22 3.21 -15.22
N PRO A 81 6.36 2.90 -15.86
CA PRO A 81 6.54 3.30 -17.25
C PRO A 81 5.41 2.66 -18.07
N THR A 82 4.78 3.49 -18.91
CA THR A 82 3.72 3.11 -19.83
C THR A 82 4.21 2.09 -20.84
#